data_AF-H1XTE4-F1
#
_entry.id   AF-H1XTE4-F1
#
_cell.length_a   1.000
_cell.length_b   1.000
_cell.length_c   1.000
_cell.angle_alpha   90.00
_cell.angle_beta   90.00
_cell.angle_gamma   90.00
#
_symmetry.space_group_name_H-M   'P 1'
#
loop_
_entity.id
_entity.type
_entity.pdbx_description
1 polymer ?
#
loop_
_entity_poly.entity_id
_entity_poly.type
_entity_poly.pdbx_seq_one_letter_code
_entity_poly.pdbx_strand_id
1 'polypeptide(L)'
;MTRKKTDPEVLKKIALHKVNNPDHTHKKIAEIFGVAPHVVRYAIEKYSQAIELMKSTRKGVYEQTKFIAGSYDDIELLKRQLNFCAAQLENDQNMAIANRVDLLYKIMRIRMFLQSVELESHIKRADADIIARIIRRFMPEASNDDIVKIYQEEYVKWANQVPENMKV
;
A
#
# COMPACT_ATOMS: atom_id res chain seq x y z
N MET A 1 17.80 19.15 -27.75
CA MET A 1 17.21 18.27 -26.72
C MET A 1 15.77 18.71 -26.45
N THR A 2 14.80 18.01 -27.01
CA THR A 2 13.36 18.26 -26.79
C THR A 2 13.02 17.92 -25.34
N ARG A 3 12.66 18.94 -24.52
CA ARG A 3 12.18 18.70 -23.15
C ARG A 3 10.90 17.87 -23.23
N LYS A 4 10.96 16.60 -22.81
CA LYS A 4 9.79 15.73 -22.69
C LYS A 4 8.83 16.40 -21.69
N LYS A 5 7.66 16.82 -22.16
CA LYS A 5 6.64 17.48 -21.32
C LYS A 5 6.12 16.44 -20.33
N THR A 6 6.30 16.67 -19.04
CA THR A 6 5.73 15.81 -18.00
C THR A 6 4.22 15.76 -18.14
N ASP A 7 3.65 14.56 -18.06
CA ASP A 7 2.22 14.32 -18.14
C ASP A 7 1.46 15.19 -17.10
N PRO A 8 0.45 15.98 -17.52
CA PRO A 8 -0.42 16.73 -16.62
C PRO A 8 -1.01 15.92 -15.45
N GLU A 9 -1.27 14.62 -15.64
CA GLU A 9 -1.79 13.77 -14.57
C GLU A 9 -0.75 13.52 -13.48
N VAL A 10 0.52 13.31 -13.86
CA VAL A 10 1.62 13.12 -12.91
C VAL A 10 1.83 14.38 -12.08
N LEU A 11 1.71 15.56 -12.68
CA LEU A 11 1.79 16.84 -11.96
C LEU A 11 0.66 17.00 -10.93
N LYS A 12 -0.57 16.61 -11.27
CA LYS A 12 -1.69 16.62 -10.33
C LYS A 12 -1.48 15.65 -9.17
N LYS A 13 -0.97 14.43 -9.45
CA LYS A 13 -0.64 13.43 -8.42
C LYS A 13 0.45 13.93 -7.45
N ILE A 14 1.50 14.58 -7.96
CA ILE A 14 2.56 15.17 -7.13
C ILE A 14 1.99 16.24 -6.18
N ALA A 15 1.17 17.15 -6.70
CA ALA A 15 0.57 18.20 -5.89
C ALA A 15 -0.40 17.62 -4.84
N LEU A 16 -1.18 16.60 -5.20
CA LEU A 16 -2.07 15.89 -4.29
C LEU A 16 -1.32 15.19 -3.16
N HIS A 17 -0.18 14.55 -3.48
CA HIS A 17 0.67 13.89 -2.50
C HIS A 17 1.23 14.87 -1.46
N LYS A 18 1.65 16.07 -1.89
CA LYS A 18 2.14 17.12 -0.98
C LYS A 18 1.03 17.64 -0.05
N VAL A 19 -0.18 17.83 -0.59
CA VAL A 19 -1.35 18.27 0.18
C VAL A 19 -1.78 17.23 1.24
N ASN A 20 -1.56 15.94 0.96
CA ASN A 20 -1.87 14.85 1.91
C ASN A 20 -0.70 14.51 2.85
N ASN A 21 0.53 14.89 2.50
CA ASN A 21 1.73 14.67 3.31
C ASN A 21 2.53 15.99 3.42
N PRO A 22 2.09 16.95 4.23
CA PRO A 22 2.71 18.28 4.32
C PRO A 22 4.19 18.23 4.72
N ASP A 23 4.60 17.22 5.49
CA ASP A 23 5.96 17.08 6.01
C ASP A 23 6.95 16.52 4.97
N HIS A 24 6.47 15.99 3.84
CA HIS A 24 7.36 15.47 2.80
C HIS A 24 8.08 16.60 2.07
N THR A 25 9.42 16.56 2.09
CA THR A 25 10.26 17.53 1.38
C THR A 25 10.17 17.33 -0.14
N HIS A 26 10.43 18.39 -0.91
CA HIS A 26 10.40 18.29 -2.38
C HIS A 26 11.38 17.23 -2.93
N LYS A 27 12.51 16.99 -2.25
CA LYS A 27 13.46 15.93 -2.59
C LYS A 27 12.86 14.54 -2.41
N LYS A 28 12.23 14.28 -1.25
CA LYS A 28 11.56 13.01 -0.99
C LYS A 28 10.44 12.74 -1.98
N ILE A 29 9.67 13.76 -2.35
CA ILE A 29 8.60 13.64 -3.36
C ILE A 29 9.19 13.38 -4.75
N ALA A 30 10.29 14.04 -5.10
CA ALA A 30 11.00 13.81 -6.37
C ALA A 30 11.45 12.35 -6.50
N GLU A 31 11.98 11.77 -5.41
CA GLU A 31 12.37 10.35 -5.34
C GLU A 31 11.16 9.41 -5.51
N ILE A 32 10.07 9.66 -4.78
CA ILE A 32 8.84 8.85 -4.84
C ILE A 32 8.27 8.78 -6.27
N PHE A 33 8.28 9.92 -6.98
CA PHE A 33 7.69 10.02 -8.32
C PHE A 33 8.70 9.85 -9.45
N GLY A 34 10.00 9.64 -9.15
CA GLY A 34 11.06 9.50 -10.16
C GLY A 34 11.21 10.73 -11.07
N VAL A 35 10.94 11.94 -10.54
CA VAL A 35 10.99 13.20 -11.31
C VAL A 35 12.04 14.15 -10.77
N ALA A 36 12.47 15.12 -11.59
CA ALA A 36 13.39 16.14 -11.13
C ALA A 36 12.72 17.10 -10.11
N PRO A 37 13.47 17.61 -9.09
CA PRO A 37 12.89 18.46 -8.04
C PRO A 37 12.17 19.74 -8.53
N HIS A 38 12.61 20.30 -9.67
CA HIS A 38 11.97 21.48 -10.25
C HIS A 38 10.56 21.17 -10.81
N VAL A 39 10.31 19.94 -11.26
CA VAL A 39 8.99 19.48 -11.72
C VAL A 39 8.04 19.39 -10.53
N VAL A 40 8.54 18.93 -9.37
CA VAL A 40 7.77 18.89 -8.11
C VAL A 40 7.36 20.29 -7.67
N ARG A 41 8.30 21.23 -7.69
CA ARG A 41 8.03 22.63 -7.37
C ARG A 41 6.95 23.22 -8.29
N TYR A 42 7.09 23.04 -9.60
CA TYR A 42 6.12 23.50 -10.59
C TYR A 42 4.73 22.88 -10.38
N ALA A 43 4.66 21.58 -10.10
CA ALA A 43 3.41 20.87 -9.84
C ALA A 43 2.68 21.45 -8.62
N ILE A 44 3.41 21.67 -7.52
CA ILE A 44 2.85 22.22 -6.28
C ILE A 44 2.36 23.65 -6.50
N GLU A 45 3.18 24.53 -7.09
CA GLU A 45 2.80 25.93 -7.35
C GLU A 45 1.56 26.03 -8.25
N LYS A 46 1.44 25.13 -9.24
CA LYS A 46 0.36 25.19 -10.23
C LYS A 46 -0.97 24.55 -9.79
N TYR A 47 -0.93 23.48 -9.00
CA TYR A 47 -2.11 22.64 -8.73
C TYR A 47 -2.51 22.55 -7.25
N SER A 48 -1.67 22.98 -6.28
CA SER A 48 -1.96 22.84 -4.84
C SER A 48 -3.27 23.53 -4.41
N GLN A 49 -3.44 24.80 -4.74
CA GLN A 49 -4.63 25.58 -4.38
C GLN A 49 -5.91 24.97 -4.96
N ALA A 50 -5.87 24.54 -6.22
CA ALA A 50 -7.01 23.89 -6.86
C ALA A 50 -7.38 22.57 -6.17
N ILE A 51 -6.38 21.81 -5.71
CA ILE A 51 -6.58 20.55 -4.97
C ILE A 51 -7.12 20.81 -3.56
N GLU A 52 -6.64 21.84 -2.87
CA GLU A 52 -7.18 22.23 -1.56
C GLU A 52 -8.65 22.65 -1.67
N LEU A 53 -9.00 23.43 -2.69
CA LEU A 53 -10.38 23.78 -2.99
C LEU A 53 -11.24 22.56 -3.36
N MET A 54 -10.66 21.53 -3.98
CA MET A 54 -11.39 20.29 -4.24
C MET A 54 -11.75 19.53 -2.95
N LYS A 55 -11.05 19.72 -1.83
CA LYS A 55 -11.39 19.08 -0.55
C LYS A 55 -12.72 19.57 0.03
N SER A 56 -13.16 20.78 -0.33
CA SER A 56 -14.40 21.37 0.21
C SER A 56 -15.66 20.91 -0.52
N THR A 57 -15.54 20.19 -1.64
CA THR A 57 -16.70 19.74 -2.45
C THR A 57 -16.74 18.23 -2.60
N ARG A 58 -17.94 17.63 -2.52
CA ARG A 58 -18.14 16.18 -2.67
C ARG A 58 -17.62 15.65 -4.01
N LYS A 59 -17.76 16.44 -5.08
CA LYS A 59 -17.25 16.11 -6.42
C LYS A 59 -15.72 16.16 -6.48
N GLY A 60 -15.09 17.13 -5.81
CA GLY A 60 -13.64 17.24 -5.73
C GLY A 60 -13.00 16.11 -4.92
N VAL A 61 -13.63 15.70 -3.82
CA VAL A 61 -13.20 14.52 -3.04
C VAL A 61 -13.21 13.26 -3.91
N TYR A 62 -14.29 13.03 -4.67
CA TYR A 62 -14.40 11.88 -5.57
C TYR A 62 -13.31 11.85 -6.65
N GLU A 63 -13.02 13.00 -7.27
CA GLU A 63 -11.94 13.10 -8.27
C GLU A 63 -10.56 12.87 -7.63
N GLN A 64 -10.32 13.35 -6.40
CA GLN A 64 -9.09 13.03 -5.66
C GLN A 64 -8.97 11.54 -5.39
N THR A 65 -10.06 10.87 -4.99
CA THR A 65 -10.05 9.43 -4.75
C THR A 65 -9.61 8.65 -5.99
N LYS A 66 -10.05 9.04 -7.20
CA LYS A 66 -9.60 8.42 -8.45
C LYS A 66 -8.09 8.52 -8.66
N PHE A 67 -7.49 9.66 -8.32
CA PHE A 67 -6.04 9.85 -8.47
C PHE A 67 -5.23 9.02 -7.47
N ILE A 68 -5.83 8.67 -6.33
CA ILE A 68 -5.17 8.02 -5.21
C ILE A 68 -5.46 6.51 -5.12
N ALA A 69 -6.52 6.03 -5.76
CA ALA A 69 -6.99 4.64 -5.69
C ALA A 69 -5.96 3.58 -6.13
N GLY A 70 -4.87 3.96 -6.81
CA GLY A 70 -3.80 3.05 -7.22
C GLY A 70 -2.48 3.21 -6.45
N SER A 71 -2.41 4.06 -5.42
CA SER A 71 -1.16 4.42 -4.74
C SER A 71 -1.13 4.15 -3.24
N TYR A 72 -2.22 3.63 -2.65
CA TYR A 72 -2.20 3.22 -1.24
C TYR A 72 -2.01 1.71 -1.12
N ASP A 73 -1.15 1.33 -0.19
CA ASP A 73 -1.20 0.00 0.40
C ASP A 73 -2.48 -0.09 1.26
N ASP A 74 -3.41 -0.96 0.86
CA ASP A 74 -4.68 -1.18 1.54
C ASP A 74 -4.49 -1.52 3.02
N ILE A 75 -3.40 -2.24 3.35
CA ILE A 75 -3.06 -2.61 4.72
C ILE A 75 -2.71 -1.37 5.54
N GLU A 76 -1.89 -0.48 4.98
CA GLU A 76 -1.49 0.76 5.65
C GLU A 76 -2.68 1.71 5.83
N LEU A 77 -3.55 1.80 4.83
CA LEU A 77 -4.78 2.60 4.91
C LEU A 77 -5.69 2.09 6.05
N LEU A 78 -5.93 0.78 6.11
CA LEU A 78 -6.73 0.17 7.17
C LEU A 78 -6.12 0.41 8.56
N LYS A 79 -4.80 0.29 8.71
CA LYS A 79 -4.11 0.59 9.98
C LYS A 79 -4.35 2.03 10.44
N ARG A 80 -4.25 3.01 9.52
CA ARG A 80 -4.51 4.42 9.84
C ARG A 80 -5.96 4.64 10.30
N GLN A 81 -6.93 4.03 9.60
CA GLN A 81 -8.34 4.13 9.97
C GLN A 81 -8.62 3.50 11.33
N LEU A 82 -8.06 2.32 11.62
CA LEU A 82 -8.23 1.67 12.93
C LEU A 82 -7.69 2.52 14.08
N ASN A 83 -6.52 3.13 13.90
CA ASN A 83 -5.94 4.02 14.90
C ASN A 83 -6.80 5.27 15.12
N PHE A 84 -7.32 5.86 14.05
CA PHE A 84 -8.23 6.99 14.13
C PHE A 84 -9.54 6.62 14.85
N CYS A 85 -10.15 5.49 14.52
CA CYS A 85 -11.35 4.99 15.20
C CYS A 85 -11.11 4.74 16.69
N ALA A 86 -9.97 4.13 17.04
CA ALA A 86 -9.61 3.90 18.44
C ALA A 86 -9.49 5.22 19.22
N ALA A 87 -8.81 6.21 18.65
CA ALA A 87 -8.67 7.54 19.25
C ALA A 87 -10.04 8.25 19.40
N GLN A 88 -10.93 8.15 18.42
CA GLN A 88 -12.28 8.72 18.50
C GLN A 88 -13.09 8.06 19.62
N LEU A 89 -13.04 6.72 19.75
CA LEU A 89 -13.74 5.99 20.81
C LEU A 89 -13.24 6.32 22.21
N GLU A 90 -11.95 6.59 22.36
CA GLU A 90 -11.37 7.00 23.64
C GLU A 90 -11.87 8.39 24.08
N ASN A 91 -12.04 9.30 23.12
CA ASN A 91 -12.43 10.68 23.38
C ASN A 91 -13.95 10.92 23.43
N ASP A 92 -14.77 10.01 22.92
CA ASP A 92 -16.23 10.15 22.97
C ASP A 92 -16.76 9.89 24.38
N GLN A 93 -17.04 10.93 25.15
CA GLN A 93 -17.58 10.82 26.51
C GLN A 93 -19.09 10.49 26.55
N ASN A 94 -19.81 10.65 25.44
CA ASN A 94 -21.25 10.44 25.37
C ASN A 94 -21.63 9.00 24.99
N MET A 95 -20.67 8.22 24.52
CA MET A 95 -20.89 6.82 24.16
C MET A 95 -21.07 5.94 25.39
N ALA A 96 -22.17 5.17 25.41
CA ALA A 96 -22.41 4.13 26.39
C ALA A 96 -21.23 3.15 26.46
N ILE A 97 -20.77 2.84 27.68
CA ILE A 97 -19.58 2.02 27.93
C ILE A 97 -19.66 0.67 27.22
N ALA A 98 -20.82 0.01 27.25
CA ALA A 98 -21.03 -1.28 26.58
C ALA A 98 -20.76 -1.21 25.07
N ASN A 99 -21.25 -0.15 24.40
CA ASN A 99 -21.01 0.06 22.96
C ASN A 99 -19.54 0.36 22.68
N ARG A 100 -18.89 1.13 23.55
CA ARG A 100 -17.47 1.43 23.43
C ARG A 100 -16.62 0.16 23.52
N VAL A 101 -16.92 -0.72 24.48
CA VAL A 101 -16.23 -2.01 24.65
C VAL A 101 -16.43 -2.91 23.43
N ASP A 102 -17.65 -3.02 22.90
CA ASP A 102 -17.94 -3.83 21.70
C ASP A 102 -17.17 -3.31 20.47
N LEU A 103 -17.15 -1.99 20.25
CA LEU A 103 -16.42 -1.38 19.14
C LEU A 103 -14.90 -1.55 19.29
N LEU A 104 -14.36 -1.40 20.50
CA LEU A 104 -12.94 -1.66 20.77
C LEU A 104 -12.58 -3.13 20.53
N TYR A 105 -13.45 -4.07 20.90
CA TYR A 105 -13.26 -5.49 20.61
C TYR A 105 -13.23 -5.76 19.09
N LYS A 106 -14.14 -5.15 18.32
CA LYS A 106 -14.13 -5.23 16.86
C LYS A 106 -12.84 -4.69 16.25
N ILE A 107 -12.37 -3.52 16.70
CA ILE A 107 -11.09 -2.93 16.28
C ILE A 107 -9.93 -3.89 16.57
N MET A 108 -9.89 -4.48 17.77
CA MET A 108 -8.86 -5.43 18.17
C MET A 108 -8.85 -6.66 17.26
N ARG A 109 -10.04 -7.21 16.94
CA ARG A 109 -10.17 -8.37 16.04
C ARG A 109 -9.62 -8.08 14.65
N ILE A 110 -9.94 -6.91 14.08
CA ILE A 110 -9.43 -6.50 12.78
C ILE A 110 -7.90 -6.32 12.84
N ARG A 111 -7.37 -5.73 13.92
CA ARG A 111 -5.93 -5.56 14.11
C ARG A 111 -5.19 -6.90 14.16
N MET A 112 -5.72 -7.89 14.88
CA MET A 112 -5.13 -9.24 14.92
C MET A 112 -5.14 -9.90 13.54
N PHE A 113 -6.23 -9.76 12.79
CA PHE A 113 -6.32 -10.28 11.43
C PHE A 113 -5.30 -9.63 10.49
N LEU A 114 -5.11 -8.31 10.55
CA LEU A 114 -4.08 -7.63 9.76
C LEU A 114 -2.68 -8.12 10.12
N GLN A 115 -2.39 -8.30 11.42
CA GLN A 115 -1.11 -8.85 11.86
C GLN A 115 -0.87 -10.27 11.33
N SER A 116 -1.89 -11.14 11.31
CA SER A 116 -1.74 -12.48 10.75
C SER A 116 -1.48 -12.45 9.24
N VAL A 117 -2.15 -11.57 8.50
CA VAL A 117 -1.92 -11.40 7.05
C VAL A 117 -0.51 -10.88 6.77
N GLU A 118 -0.01 -9.93 7.57
CA GLU A 118 1.36 -9.44 7.44
C GLU A 118 2.39 -10.52 7.75
N LEU A 119 2.17 -11.26 8.83
CA LEU A 119 3.03 -12.37 9.23
C LEU A 119 3.05 -13.46 8.15
N GLU A 120 1.90 -13.82 7.60
CA GLU A 120 1.77 -14.75 6.48
C GLU A 120 2.51 -14.25 5.22
N SER A 121 2.39 -12.96 4.89
CA SER A 121 3.13 -12.35 3.78
C SER A 121 4.64 -12.39 4.00
N HIS A 122 5.11 -12.13 5.22
CA HIS A 122 6.51 -12.20 5.59
C HIS A 122 7.04 -13.62 5.55
N ILE A 123 6.28 -14.60 6.05
CA ILE A 123 6.61 -16.02 5.99
C ILE A 123 6.71 -16.46 4.53
N LYS A 124 5.70 -16.17 3.69
CA LYS A 124 5.73 -16.49 2.26
C LYS A 124 6.94 -15.90 1.54
N ARG A 125 7.34 -14.66 1.90
CA ARG A 125 8.56 -14.03 1.35
C ARG A 125 9.83 -14.72 1.84
N ALA A 126 9.92 -15.03 3.13
CA ALA A 126 11.07 -15.74 3.70
C ALA A 126 11.22 -17.15 3.10
N ASP A 127 10.11 -17.86 2.92
CA ASP A 127 10.06 -19.16 2.26
C ASP A 127 10.50 -19.03 0.80
N ALA A 128 10.04 -18.01 0.08
CA ALA A 128 10.49 -17.73 -1.29
C ALA A 128 12.01 -17.47 -1.36
N ASP A 129 12.57 -16.71 -0.41
CA ASP A 129 14.01 -16.46 -0.32
C ASP A 129 14.81 -17.73 0.00
N ILE A 130 14.29 -18.58 0.89
CA ILE A 130 14.89 -19.88 1.22
C ILE A 130 14.88 -20.78 -0.02
N ILE A 131 13.75 -20.88 -0.71
CA ILE A 131 13.61 -21.67 -1.94
C ILE A 131 14.57 -21.17 -3.01
N ALA A 132 14.65 -19.85 -3.20
CA ALA A 132 15.58 -19.24 -4.16
C ALA A 132 17.05 -19.56 -3.82
N ARG A 133 17.42 -19.53 -2.52
CA ARG A 133 18.76 -19.92 -2.07
C ARG A 133 19.05 -21.40 -2.29
N ILE A 134 18.07 -22.28 -2.04
CA ILE A 134 18.20 -23.72 -2.28
C ILE A 134 18.43 -23.96 -3.77
N ILE A 135 17.61 -23.38 -4.65
CA ILE A 135 17.75 -23.55 -6.10
C ILE A 135 19.11 -23.04 -6.57
N ARG A 136 19.53 -21.84 -6.13
CA ARG A 136 20.85 -21.28 -6.48
C ARG A 136 22.04 -22.08 -5.95
N ARG A 137 21.85 -22.87 -4.90
CA ARG A 137 22.90 -23.80 -4.43
C ARG A 137 23.20 -24.89 -5.45
N PHE A 138 22.21 -25.31 -6.22
CA PHE A 138 22.35 -26.33 -7.27
C PHE A 138 22.51 -25.72 -8.67
N MET A 139 21.96 -24.53 -8.90
CA MET A 139 22.04 -23.78 -10.15
C MET A 139 22.40 -22.31 -9.87
N PRO A 140 23.70 -21.99 -9.69
CA PRO A 140 24.14 -20.66 -9.24
C PRO A 140 23.69 -19.49 -10.12
N GLU A 141 23.62 -19.72 -11.44
CA GLU A 141 23.24 -18.73 -12.43
C GLU A 141 21.72 -18.60 -12.65
N ALA A 142 20.90 -19.31 -11.86
CA ALA A 142 19.45 -19.28 -12.03
C ALA A 142 18.88 -17.87 -11.76
N SER A 143 18.17 -17.34 -12.76
CA SER A 143 17.45 -16.07 -12.66
C SER A 143 16.22 -16.22 -11.76
N ASN A 144 15.63 -15.09 -11.33
CA ASN A 144 14.37 -15.13 -10.58
C ASN A 144 13.23 -15.79 -11.38
N ASP A 145 13.21 -15.61 -12.70
CA ASP A 145 12.18 -16.21 -13.56
C ASP A 145 12.34 -17.74 -13.65
N ASP A 146 13.58 -18.24 -13.71
CA ASP A 146 13.87 -19.68 -13.67
C ASP A 146 13.41 -20.30 -12.33
N ILE A 147 13.66 -19.59 -11.22
CA ILE A 147 13.25 -20.01 -9.88
C ILE A 147 11.72 -20.10 -9.77
N VAL A 148 11.00 -19.10 -10.27
CA VAL A 148 9.53 -19.09 -10.28
C VAL A 148 9.00 -20.26 -11.11
N LYS A 149 9.60 -20.53 -12.27
CA LYS A 149 9.20 -21.64 -13.13
C LYS A 149 9.41 -23.00 -12.47
N ILE A 150 10.59 -23.23 -11.89
CA ILE A 150 10.90 -24.46 -11.13
C ILE A 150 9.90 -24.65 -9.99
N TYR A 151 9.61 -23.59 -9.23
CA TYR A 151 8.65 -23.64 -8.14
C TYR A 151 7.23 -23.99 -8.62
N GLN A 152 6.75 -23.38 -9.70
CA GLN A 152 5.43 -23.66 -10.26
C GLN A 152 5.30 -25.10 -10.77
N GLU A 153 6.33 -25.60 -11.47
CA GLU A 153 6.35 -26.98 -11.96
C GLU A 153 6.27 -27.99 -10.81
N GLU A 154 7.05 -27.79 -9.74
CA GLU A 154 7.03 -28.66 -8.56
C GLU A 154 5.74 -28.52 -7.75
N TYR A 155 5.19 -27.31 -7.63
CA TYR A 155 3.89 -27.10 -6.98
C TYR A 155 2.76 -27.84 -7.68
N VAL A 156 2.72 -27.82 -9.03
CA VAL A 156 1.72 -28.56 -9.81
C VAL A 156 1.89 -30.08 -9.64
N LYS A 157 3.12 -30.59 -9.64
CA LYS A 157 3.40 -32.01 -9.37
C LYS A 157 2.90 -32.42 -7.99
N TRP A 158 3.21 -31.63 -6.96
CA TRP A 158 2.75 -31.87 -5.60
C TRP A 158 1.22 -31.82 -5.51
N ALA A 159 0.58 -30.78 -6.05
CA ALA A 159 -0.88 -30.62 -6.00
C ALA A 159 -1.64 -31.77 -6.67
N ASN A 160 -1.05 -32.39 -7.69
CA ASN A 160 -1.60 -33.56 -8.39
C ASN A 160 -1.34 -34.89 -7.67
N GLN A 161 -0.42 -34.92 -6.70
CA GLN A 161 -0.07 -36.12 -5.92
C GLN A 161 -0.73 -36.15 -4.54
N VAL A 162 -1.24 -35.02 -4.03
CA VAL A 162 -1.92 -34.95 -2.73
C VAL A 162 -3.35 -35.52 -2.85
N PRO A 163 -3.71 -36.57 -2.08
CA PRO A 163 -5.08 -37.10 -2.01
C PRO A 163 -6.08 -36.02 -1.61
N GLU A 164 -7.29 -36.03 -2.19
CA GLU A 164 -8.34 -35.01 -1.97
C GLU A 164 -8.65 -34.74 -0.49
N ASN A 165 -8.44 -35.74 0.36
CA ASN A 165 -8.64 -35.75 1.80
C ASN A 165 -7.49 -35.10 2.62
N MET A 166 -6.44 -34.57 1.99
CA MET A 166 -5.34 -33.83 2.61
C MET A 166 -5.14 -32.40 2.04
N LYS A 167 -6.04 -31.94 1.16
CA LYS A 167 -6.03 -30.56 0.69
C LYS A 167 -6.60 -29.67 1.80
N VAL A 168 -5.74 -28.85 2.42
CA VAL A 168 -6.09 -27.84 3.43
C VAL A 168 -6.70 -26.62 2.74
#